data_AF-A0AAV4KFQ2-F1
#
_entry.id   AF-A0AAV4KFQ2-F1
#
_cell.length_a   1.000
_cell.length_b   1.000
_cell.length_c   1.000
_cell.angle_alpha   90.00
_cell.angle_beta   90.00
_cell.angle_gamma   90.00
#
_symmetry.space_group_name_H-M   'P 1'
#
loop_
_entity.id
_entity.type
_entity.pdbx_description
1 polymer ?
#
loop_
_entity_poly.entity_id
_entity_poly.type
_entity_poly.pdbx_seq_one_letter_code
_entity_poly.pdbx_strand_id
1 'polypeptide(L)'
;MLVPSGQLSPLQQHLLQELDLCDLPAPEGAPEAYLARDLDTDEIRDALPTLVWAGLVERRDGDPDTLALTPLGAATLRAAECDELTARLSAVAAFADTVSMGAEPRSAGLALRRLAEGTWTLEQAKSYVRTGETGAGRS
;
A
#
# COMPACT_ATOMS: atom_id res chain seq x y z
N MET A 1 2.06 19.39 8.71
CA MET A 1 3.46 19.55 8.26
C MET A 1 3.75 18.37 7.35
N LEU A 2 3.84 18.59 6.04
CA LEU A 2 4.08 17.52 5.05
C LEU A 2 5.44 16.89 5.31
N VAL A 3 5.49 15.56 5.41
CA VAL A 3 6.76 14.84 5.22
C VAL A 3 7.01 14.83 3.72
N PRO A 4 8.10 15.45 3.22
CA PRO A 4 8.39 15.53 1.80
C PRO A 4 9.09 14.24 1.34
N SER A 5 8.41 13.10 1.45
CA SER A 5 8.92 11.81 0.98
C SER A 5 8.16 11.26 -0.23
N GLY A 6 7.09 11.91 -0.69
CA GLY A 6 6.39 11.52 -1.94
C GLY A 6 5.68 10.16 -1.88
N GLN A 7 5.64 9.50 -0.71
CA GLN A 7 4.96 8.22 -0.52
C GLN A 7 3.59 8.44 0.13
N LEU A 8 2.58 7.79 -0.45
CA LEU A 8 1.22 7.75 0.07
C LEU A 8 1.20 6.99 1.41
N SER A 9 0.44 7.48 2.38
CA SER A 9 0.13 6.65 3.55
C SER A 9 -0.77 5.48 3.15
N PRO A 10 -0.84 4.39 3.97
CA PRO A 10 -1.73 3.26 3.67
C PRO A 10 -3.18 3.67 3.46
N LEU A 11 -3.69 4.60 4.29
CA LEU A 11 -5.02 5.17 4.15
C LEU A 11 -5.20 5.92 2.82
N GLN A 12 -4.23 6.76 2.45
CA GLN A 12 -4.29 7.52 1.20
C GLN A 12 -4.22 6.60 -0.02
N GLN A 13 -3.38 5.58 0.02
CA GLN A 13 -3.28 4.57 -1.02
C GLN A 13 -4.59 3.81 -1.19
N HIS A 14 -5.19 3.35 -0.10
CA HIS A 14 -6.49 2.65 -0.12
C HIS A 14 -7.61 3.54 -0.67
N LEU A 15 -7.69 4.80 -0.23
CA LEU A 15 -8.66 5.76 -0.78
C LEU A 15 -8.48 5.97 -2.28
N LEU A 16 -7.25 6.18 -2.76
CA LEU A 16 -6.99 6.38 -4.18
C LEU A 16 -7.30 5.12 -5.00
N GLN A 17 -7.08 3.92 -4.45
CA GLN A 17 -7.49 2.66 -5.08
C GLN A 17 -9.01 2.57 -5.24
N GLU A 18 -9.78 2.93 -4.22
CA GLU A 18 -11.24 2.93 -4.30
C GLU A 18 -11.75 3.96 -5.34
N LEU A 19 -11.13 5.13 -5.41
CA LEU A 19 -11.47 6.17 -6.39
C LEU A 19 -11.03 5.84 -7.82
N ASP A 20 -10.00 5.00 -7.99
CA ASP A 20 -9.61 4.44 -9.30
C ASP A 20 -10.66 3.47 -9.84
N LEU A 21 -11.43 2.83 -8.95
CA LEU A 21 -12.54 1.95 -9.33
C LEU A 21 -13.83 2.73 -9.61
N CYS A 22 -14.15 3.70 -8.77
CA CYS A 22 -15.35 4.54 -8.92
C CYS A 22 -15.27 5.84 -8.11
N ASP A 23 -15.90 6.89 -8.64
CA ASP A 23 -16.15 8.11 -7.89
C ASP A 23 -16.92 7.83 -6.59
N LEU A 24 -16.57 8.55 -5.52
CA LEU A 24 -17.20 8.41 -4.21
C LEU A 24 -17.95 9.69 -3.83
N PRO A 25 -19.05 9.60 -3.09
CA PRO A 25 -19.68 10.78 -2.51
C PRO A 25 -18.76 11.45 -1.49
N ALA A 26 -18.95 12.74 -1.23
CA ALA A 26 -18.26 13.46 -0.17
C ALA A 26 -18.52 12.78 1.19
N PRO A 27 -17.51 12.68 2.07
CA PRO A 27 -17.64 11.96 3.35
C PRO A 27 -18.69 12.56 4.29
N GLU A 28 -19.08 13.83 4.09
CA GLU A 28 -20.15 14.48 4.83
C GLU A 28 -21.55 14.02 4.38
N GLY A 29 -21.71 13.62 3.12
CA GLY A 29 -23.00 13.28 2.53
C GLY A 29 -23.37 11.80 2.65
N ALA A 30 -22.38 10.90 2.69
CA ALA A 30 -22.60 9.45 2.73
C ALA A 30 -21.42 8.71 3.43
N PRO A 31 -21.28 8.83 4.76
CA PRO A 31 -20.22 8.15 5.53
C PRO A 31 -20.25 6.62 5.36
N GLU A 32 -21.43 6.03 5.18
CA GLU A 32 -21.61 4.59 4.95
C GLU A 32 -20.89 4.07 3.70
N ALA A 33 -20.67 4.91 2.69
CA ALA A 33 -19.95 4.54 1.48
C ALA A 33 -18.46 4.25 1.76
N TYR A 34 -17.88 4.90 2.76
CA TYR A 34 -16.49 4.72 3.18
C TYR A 34 -16.36 3.50 4.09
N LEU A 35 -17.28 3.35 5.06
CA LEU A 35 -17.30 2.19 5.95
C LEU A 35 -17.43 0.86 5.18
N ALA A 36 -18.23 0.83 4.10
CA ALA A 36 -18.37 -0.34 3.24
C ALA A 36 -17.08 -0.74 2.49
N ARG A 37 -16.07 0.13 2.50
CA ARG A 37 -14.76 -0.04 1.86
C ARG A 37 -13.62 -0.15 2.88
N ASP A 38 -13.96 -0.39 4.14
CA ASP A 38 -13.03 -0.42 5.26
C ASP A 38 -12.23 0.89 5.44
N LEU A 39 -12.83 2.03 5.05
CA LEU A 39 -12.27 3.36 5.23
C LEU A 39 -12.94 4.08 6.40
N ASP A 40 -12.13 4.57 7.34
CA ASP A 40 -12.61 5.43 8.43
C ASP A 40 -12.97 6.82 7.90
N THR A 41 -14.23 7.22 8.03
CA THR A 41 -14.71 8.48 7.45
C THR A 41 -14.08 9.71 8.10
N ASP A 42 -13.76 9.67 9.39
CA ASP A 42 -13.16 10.80 10.09
C ASP A 42 -11.69 10.97 9.68
N GLU A 43 -10.95 9.86 9.57
CA GLU A 43 -9.58 9.91 9.04
C GLU A 43 -9.52 10.41 7.58
N ILE A 44 -10.51 10.02 6.76
CA ILE A 44 -10.64 10.50 5.39
C ILE A 44 -10.95 11.99 5.35
N ARG A 45 -11.87 12.47 6.20
CA ARG A 45 -12.19 13.90 6.29
C ARG A 45 -10.95 14.73 6.64
N ASP A 46 -10.10 14.22 7.52
CA ASP A 46 -8.85 14.88 7.91
C ASP A 46 -7.80 14.86 6.79
N ALA A 47 -7.73 13.79 6.01
CA ALA A 47 -6.76 13.64 4.91
C ALA A 47 -7.17 14.41 3.65
N LEU A 48 -8.47 14.52 3.37
CA LEU A 48 -9.01 15.00 2.09
C LEU A 48 -8.53 16.41 1.68
N PRO A 49 -8.47 17.43 2.57
CA PRO A 49 -7.96 18.75 2.20
C PRO A 49 -6.53 18.70 1.64
N THR A 50 -5.68 17.83 2.19
CA THR A 50 -4.30 17.67 1.72
C THR A 50 -4.26 17.02 0.34
N LEU A 51 -5.09 16.01 0.11
CA LEU A 51 -5.14 15.31 -1.17
C LEU A 51 -5.71 16.17 -2.30
N VAL A 52 -6.72 17.00 -1.99
CA VAL A 52 -7.28 17.99 -2.91
C VAL A 52 -6.25 19.08 -3.21
N TRP A 53 -5.57 19.61 -2.18
CA TRP A 53 -4.52 20.60 -2.36
C TRP A 53 -3.34 20.06 -3.18
N ALA A 54 -2.99 18.79 -3.00
CA ALA A 54 -1.98 18.09 -3.80
C ALA A 54 -2.46 17.73 -5.22
N GLY A 55 -3.73 17.98 -5.54
CA GLY A 55 -4.33 17.67 -6.84
C GLY A 55 -4.45 16.19 -7.15
N LEU A 56 -4.43 15.31 -6.13
CA LEU A 56 -4.58 13.86 -6.31
C LEU A 56 -6.05 13.45 -6.44
N VAL A 57 -6.93 14.23 -5.83
CA VAL A 57 -8.39 14.09 -5.89
C VAL A 57 -8.99 15.44 -6.22
N GLU A 58 -10.13 15.39 -6.90
CA GLU A 58 -10.93 16.57 -7.19
C GLU A 58 -12.37 16.36 -6.76
N ARG A 59 -13.05 17.47 -6.47
CA ARG A 59 -14.51 17.49 -6.42
C ARG A 59 -15.01 17.73 -7.84
N ARG A 60 -15.94 16.89 -8.32
CA ARG A 60 -16.37 16.91 -9.72
C ARG A 60 -16.97 18.27 -10.07
N ASP A 61 -16.59 18.82 -11.22
CA ASP A 61 -17.13 20.10 -11.69
C ASP A 61 -18.65 20.00 -11.89
N GLY A 62 -19.40 20.81 -11.15
CA GLY A 62 -20.88 20.81 -11.13
C GLY A 62 -21.52 19.85 -10.13
N ASP A 63 -20.74 19.01 -9.44
CA ASP A 63 -21.20 18.16 -8.34
C ASP A 63 -20.15 18.12 -7.20
N PRO A 64 -20.16 19.13 -6.31
CA PRO A 64 -19.17 19.23 -5.23
C PRO A 64 -19.31 18.13 -4.17
N ASP A 65 -20.38 17.34 -4.25
CA ASP A 65 -20.68 16.20 -3.38
C ASP A 65 -20.12 14.90 -3.94
N THR A 66 -19.42 14.92 -5.09
CA THR A 66 -18.73 13.77 -5.67
C THR A 66 -17.23 14.01 -5.74
N LEU A 67 -16.46 13.06 -5.22
CA LEU A 67 -15.00 12.98 -5.28
C LEU A 67 -14.57 12.05 -6.40
N ALA A 68 -13.61 12.49 -7.19
CA ALA A 68 -13.04 11.75 -8.31
C ALA A 68 -11.52 11.74 -8.23
N LEU A 69 -10.91 10.65 -8.71
CA LEU A 69 -9.47 10.53 -8.86
C LEU A 69 -9.00 11.39 -10.03
N THR A 70 -7.97 12.22 -9.82
CA THR A 70 -7.38 12.98 -10.94
C THR A 70 -6.38 12.13 -11.72
N PRO A 71 -5.99 12.52 -12.95
CA PRO A 71 -4.89 11.88 -13.66
C PRO A 71 -3.56 11.91 -12.88
N LEU A 72 -3.31 12.96 -12.09
CA LEU A 72 -2.15 13.03 -11.21
C LEU A 72 -2.25 12.03 -10.07
N GLY A 73 -3.42 11.92 -9.43
CA GLY A 73 -3.70 10.93 -8.39
C GLY A 73 -3.48 9.50 -8.89
N ALA A 74 -4.01 9.18 -10.07
CA ALA A 74 -3.79 7.88 -10.72
C ALA A 74 -2.30 7.62 -10.99
N ALA A 75 -1.58 8.61 -11.53
CA ALA A 75 -0.14 8.47 -11.76
C ALA A 75 0.65 8.26 -10.46
N THR A 76 0.30 8.98 -9.38
CA THR A 76 0.91 8.81 -8.05
C THR A 76 0.61 7.43 -7.46
N LEU A 77 -0.63 6.94 -7.60
CA LEU A 77 -1.00 5.59 -7.18
C LEU A 77 -0.17 4.52 -7.92
N ARG A 78 -0.07 4.61 -9.24
CA ARG A 78 0.76 3.67 -10.04
C ARG A 78 2.24 3.75 -9.68
N ALA A 79 2.77 4.94 -9.43
CA ALA A 79 4.16 5.10 -8.99
C ALA A 79 4.41 4.38 -7.65
N ALA A 80 3.50 4.54 -6.68
CA ALA A 80 3.59 3.84 -5.40
C ALA A 80 3.53 2.31 -5.56
N GLU A 81 2.64 1.80 -6.41
CA GLU A 81 2.56 0.36 -6.73
C GLU A 81 3.85 -0.15 -7.39
N CYS A 82 4.44 0.62 -8.32
CA CYS A 82 5.71 0.29 -8.95
C CYS A 82 6.88 0.29 -7.96
N ASP A 83 6.93 1.25 -7.05
CA ASP A 83 7.96 1.33 -6.00
C ASP A 83 7.88 0.12 -5.06
N GLU A 84 6.66 -0.27 -4.66
CA GLU A 84 6.44 -1.45 -3.83
C GLU A 84 6.89 -2.74 -4.53
N LEU A 85 6.51 -2.92 -5.80
CA LEU A 85 6.93 -4.08 -6.59
C LEU A 85 8.45 -4.11 -6.81
N THR A 86 9.07 -2.95 -7.04
CA THR A 86 10.52 -2.82 -7.19
C THR A 86 11.26 -3.18 -5.90
N ALA A 87 10.76 -2.71 -4.76
CA ALA A 87 11.29 -3.07 -3.45
C ALA A 87 11.16 -4.59 -3.20
N ARG A 88 10.02 -5.18 -3.57
CA ARG A 88 9.78 -6.62 -3.42
C ARG A 88 10.69 -7.46 -4.31
N LEU A 89 10.88 -7.07 -5.58
CA LEU A 89 11.83 -7.73 -6.48
C LEU A 89 13.26 -7.63 -5.95
N SER A 90 13.65 -6.48 -5.41
CA SER A 90 14.96 -6.28 -4.80
C SER A 90 15.16 -7.17 -3.58
N ALA A 91 14.13 -7.31 -2.74
CA ALA A 91 14.15 -8.23 -1.60
C ALA A 91 14.25 -9.70 -2.03
N VAL A 92 13.53 -10.11 -3.07
CA VAL A 92 13.64 -11.46 -3.65
C VAL A 92 15.06 -11.72 -4.18
N ALA A 93 15.65 -10.77 -4.91
CA ALA A 93 17.02 -10.89 -5.38
C ALA A 93 18.02 -11.04 -4.21
N ALA A 94 17.90 -10.21 -3.18
CA ALA A 94 18.74 -10.31 -1.98
C ALA A 94 18.51 -11.61 -1.19
N PHE A 95 17.30 -12.16 -1.23
CA PHE A 95 17.01 -13.46 -0.62
C PHE A 95 17.65 -14.62 -1.38
N ALA A 96 17.75 -14.54 -2.72
CA ALA A 96 18.41 -15.56 -3.53
C ALA A 96 19.89 -15.75 -3.14
N ASP A 97 20.59 -14.68 -2.74
CA ASP A 97 21.94 -14.76 -2.19
C ASP A 97 21.98 -15.60 -0.90
N THR A 98 20.95 -15.48 -0.06
CA THR A 98 20.82 -16.29 1.16
C THR A 98 20.58 -17.76 0.86
N VAL A 99 19.76 -18.06 -0.16
CA VAL A 99 19.50 -19.44 -0.59
C VAL A 99 20.77 -20.07 -1.17
N SER A 100 21.53 -19.30 -1.95
CA SER A 100 22.79 -19.73 -2.58
C SER A 100 23.87 -20.14 -1.56
N MET A 101 23.77 -19.68 -0.31
CA MET A 101 24.65 -20.10 0.79
C MET A 101 24.29 -21.45 1.42
N GLY A 102 23.32 -22.20 0.85
CA GLY A 102 23.02 -23.58 1.25
C GLY A 102 21.75 -23.74 2.09
N ALA A 103 20.72 -22.92 1.83
CA ALA A 103 19.42 -23.09 2.44
C ALA A 103 18.73 -24.40 2.02
N GLU A 104 17.99 -25.04 2.93
CA GLU A 104 17.15 -26.19 2.62
C GLU A 104 16.09 -25.82 1.54
N PRO A 105 15.98 -26.58 0.42
CA PRO A 105 15.16 -26.18 -0.72
C PRO A 105 13.67 -25.95 -0.41
N ARG A 106 13.10 -26.75 0.50
CA ARG A 106 11.67 -26.64 0.85
C ARG A 106 11.37 -25.39 1.70
N SER A 107 12.21 -25.08 2.68
CA SER A 107 12.03 -23.88 3.52
C SER A 107 12.32 -22.61 2.72
N ALA A 108 13.35 -22.64 1.87
CA ALA A 108 13.65 -21.57 0.92
C ALA A 108 12.48 -21.31 -0.04
N GLY A 109 11.86 -22.35 -0.60
CA GLY A 109 10.72 -22.21 -1.51
C GLY A 109 9.49 -21.57 -0.86
N LEU A 110 9.16 -21.94 0.38
CA LEU A 110 8.05 -21.31 1.11
C LEU A 110 8.36 -19.84 1.44
N ALA A 111 9.55 -19.57 1.97
CA ALA A 111 9.98 -18.22 2.31
C ALA A 111 10.01 -17.30 1.09
N LEU A 112 10.52 -17.79 -0.05
CA LEU A 112 10.51 -17.08 -1.32
C LEU A 112 9.08 -16.74 -1.76
N ARG A 113 8.16 -17.71 -1.68
CA ARG A 113 6.75 -17.48 -2.03
C ARG A 113 6.13 -16.39 -1.15
N ARG A 114 6.30 -16.46 0.16
CA ARG A 114 5.75 -15.48 1.10
C ARG A 114 6.35 -14.08 0.91
N LEU A 115 7.64 -14.01 0.62
CA LEU A 115 8.34 -12.76 0.28
C LEU A 115 7.83 -12.18 -1.04
N ALA A 116 7.67 -13.00 -2.08
CA ALA A 116 7.15 -12.57 -3.38
C ALA A 116 5.67 -12.16 -3.34
N GLU A 117 4.88 -12.76 -2.45
CA GLU A 117 3.49 -12.36 -2.16
C GLU A 117 3.43 -11.05 -1.33
N GLY A 118 4.57 -10.56 -0.80
CA GLY A 118 4.62 -9.37 0.05
C GLY A 118 4.14 -9.61 1.50
N THR A 119 3.75 -10.84 1.82
CA THR A 119 3.28 -11.21 3.17
C THR A 119 4.40 -11.23 4.22
N TRP A 120 5.64 -11.45 3.79
CA TRP A 120 6.82 -11.44 4.65
C TRP A 120 7.83 -10.39 4.20
N THR A 121 8.55 -9.82 5.17
CA THR A 121 9.75 -9.03 4.92
C THR A 121 10.95 -9.93 4.62
N LEU A 122 12.00 -9.34 4.03
CA LEU A 122 13.27 -10.05 3.80
C LEU A 122 13.83 -10.68 5.07
N GLU A 123 13.75 -9.97 6.20
CA GLU A 123 14.27 -10.47 7.48
C GLU A 123 13.44 -11.64 8.04
N GLN A 124 12.12 -11.61 7.88
CA GLN A 124 11.26 -12.75 8.23
C GLN A 124 11.58 -13.98 7.39
N ALA A 125 11.79 -13.80 6.08
CA ALA A 125 12.17 -14.87 5.16
C ALA A 125 13.55 -15.48 5.51
N LYS A 126 14.56 -14.64 5.78
CA LYS A 126 15.89 -15.07 6.22
C LYS A 126 15.85 -15.81 7.56
N SER A 127 15.08 -15.27 8.53
CA SER A 127 14.89 -15.91 9.83
C SER A 127 14.30 -17.31 9.65
N TYR A 128 13.23 -17.43 8.88
CA TYR A 128 12.55 -18.70 8.66
C TYR A 128 13.46 -19.77 8.06
N VAL A 129 14.29 -19.41 7.08
CA VAL A 129 15.26 -20.36 6.49
C VAL A 129 16.32 -20.79 7.50
N ARG A 130 16.76 -19.90 8.39
CA ARG A 130 17.80 -20.17 9.37
C ARG A 130 17.30 -20.99 10.56
N THR A 131 16.10 -20.71 11.05
CA THR A 131 15.59 -21.23 12.34
C THR A 131 14.34 -22.09 12.21
N GLY A 132 13.67 -22.09 11.05
CA GLY A 132 12.35 -22.70 10.89
C GLY A 132 11.20 -21.87 11.48
N GLU A 133 11.50 -20.70 12.05
CA GLU A 133 10.53 -19.81 12.69
C GLU A 133 10.54 -18.43 12.02
N THR A 134 9.37 -17.86 11.82
CA THR A 134 9.23 -16.43 11.52
C THR A 134 9.61 -15.67 12.79
N GLY A 135 10.68 -14.87 12.79
CA GLY A 135 11.23 -14.19 13.97
C GLY A 135 10.31 -13.17 14.68
N ALA A 136 8.99 -13.25 14.51
CA ALA A 136 7.96 -12.38 15.08
C ALA A 136 7.61 -12.68 16.56
N GLY A 137 8.41 -13.50 17.25
CA GLY A 137 8.10 -14.02 18.59
C GLY A 137 9.08 -13.62 19.68
N ARG A 138 9.58 -12.38 19.72
CA ARG A 138 10.20 -11.79 20.93
C ARG A 138 9.95 -10.27 20.96
N SER A 139 8.85 -9.88 21.58
CA SER A 139 8.69 -8.56 22.20
C SER A 139 9.40 -8.53 23.56
#